data_AF-A0A3A8JJ90-F1
#
_entry.id   AF-A0A3A8JJ90-F1
#
_cell.length_a   1.000
_cell.length_b   1.000
_cell.length_c   1.000
_cell.angle_alpha   90.00
_cell.angle_beta   90.00
_cell.angle_gamma   90.00
#
_symmetry.space_group_name_H-M   'P 1'
#
loop_
_entity.id
_entity.type
_entity.pdbx_description
1 polymer ?
#
loop_
_entity_poly.entity_id
_entity_poly.type
_entity_poly.pdbx_seq_one_letter_code
_entity_poly.pdbx_strand_id
1 'polypeptide(L)'
;MTFTPSKPPPSLQCPRPSWLHRLPRPIFDLLEGIYAVVERGGSSLTVAGLRMLVEAVAKDGVPGKITMRERLEVLYRQGIISSGHCERLLRVVEHGNKAVHENVAVQGEDLSHLLLCVEHLLQEFYVLRCPLPS
;
A
#
# COMPACT_ATOMS: atom_id res chain seq x y z
N MET A 1 -23.20 -37.87 9.80
CA MET A 1 -22.04 -37.15 9.22
C MET A 1 -21.70 -36.00 10.17
N THR A 2 -20.64 -36.14 10.95
CA THR A 2 -20.16 -35.12 11.89
C THR A 2 -19.32 -34.10 11.13
N PHE A 3 -19.82 -32.87 10.99
CA PHE A 3 -19.01 -31.74 10.53
C PHE A 3 -17.96 -31.45 11.62
N THR A 4 -16.71 -31.75 11.33
CA THR A 4 -15.59 -31.23 12.12
C THR A 4 -15.35 -29.79 11.65
N PRO A 5 -15.39 -28.79 12.54
CA PRO A 5 -15.02 -27.43 12.15
C PRO A 5 -13.56 -27.45 11.71
N SER A 6 -13.30 -27.09 10.45
CA SER A 6 -11.94 -26.93 9.96
C SER A 6 -11.24 -25.87 10.80
N LYS A 7 -10.02 -26.17 11.23
CA LYS A 7 -9.16 -25.22 11.95
C LYS A 7 -9.10 -23.93 11.14
N PRO A 8 -9.43 -22.76 11.72
CA PRO A 8 -9.32 -21.50 10.99
C PRO A 8 -7.88 -21.33 10.50
N PRO A 9 -7.67 -20.77 9.29
CA PRO A 9 -6.33 -20.51 8.80
C PRO A 9 -5.56 -19.67 9.83
N PRO A 10 -4.24 -19.91 10.02
CA PRO A 10 -3.45 -19.10 10.92
C PRO A 10 -3.62 -17.63 10.52
N SER A 11 -4.02 -16.79 11.47
CA SER A 11 -4.10 -15.35 11.25
C SER A 11 -2.73 -14.87 10.82
N LEU A 12 -2.62 -14.31 9.62
CA LEU A 12 -1.39 -13.64 9.19
C LEU A 12 -1.19 -12.46 10.15
N GLN A 13 -0.13 -12.48 10.95
CA GLN A 13 0.21 -11.33 11.79
C GLN A 13 0.86 -10.28 10.92
N CYS A 14 0.24 -9.12 10.82
CA CYS A 14 0.80 -7.99 10.10
C CYS A 14 1.31 -6.96 11.13
N PRO A 15 2.61 -6.95 11.48
CA PRO A 15 3.11 -6.04 12.50
C PRO A 15 2.92 -4.60 12.03
N ARG A 16 2.23 -3.78 12.85
CA ARG A 16 2.05 -2.35 12.56
C ARG A 16 3.39 -1.63 12.75
N PRO A 17 3.82 -0.79 11.81
CA PRO A 17 5.05 -0.02 11.99
C PRO A 17 4.86 1.02 13.09
N SER A 18 5.92 1.28 13.86
CA SER A 18 5.88 2.23 14.97
C SER A 18 5.53 3.66 14.53
N TRP A 19 5.81 4.02 13.28
CA TRP A 19 5.52 5.34 12.71
C TRP A 19 4.08 5.51 12.21
N LEU A 20 3.24 4.47 12.26
CA LEU A 20 1.88 4.50 11.71
C LEU A 20 1.03 5.67 12.23
N HIS A 21 1.13 5.97 13.53
CA HIS A 21 0.40 7.06 14.19
C HIS A 21 0.80 8.47 13.71
N ARG A 22 1.88 8.60 12.92
CA ARG A 22 2.36 9.87 12.36
C ARG A 22 1.75 10.20 11.01
N LEU A 23 0.98 9.28 10.40
CA LEU A 23 0.32 9.51 9.13
C LEU A 23 -0.87 10.47 9.27
N PRO A 24 -1.20 11.26 8.23
CA PRO A 24 -2.45 12.00 8.18
C PRO A 24 -3.64 11.05 8.39
N ARG A 25 -4.68 11.52 9.10
CA ARG A 25 -5.80 10.68 9.52
C ARG A 25 -6.42 9.83 8.39
N PRO A 26 -6.69 10.36 7.19
CA PRO A 26 -7.27 9.57 6.09
C PRO A 26 -6.34 8.43 5.62
N ILE A 27 -5.02 8.66 5.63
CA ILE A 27 -4.01 7.69 5.22
C ILE A 27 -3.85 6.61 6.29
N PHE A 28 -3.85 7.02 7.57
CA PHE A 28 -3.86 6.11 8.71
C PHE A 28 -5.05 5.15 8.65
N ASP A 29 -6.27 5.68 8.54
CA ASP A 29 -7.49 4.87 8.56
C ASP A 29 -7.52 3.89 7.37
N LEU A 30 -7.03 4.30 6.19
CA LEU A 30 -6.93 3.42 5.03
C LEU A 30 -5.89 2.30 5.22
N LEU A 31 -4.70 2.61 5.72
CA LEU A 31 -3.65 1.61 5.95
C LEU A 31 -4.05 0.60 7.04
N GLU A 32 -4.67 1.06 8.12
CA GLU A 32 -5.23 0.17 9.16
C GLU A 32 -6.32 -0.76 8.60
N GLY A 33 -7.21 -0.23 7.74
CA GLY A 33 -8.19 -1.05 7.04
C GLY A 33 -7.55 -2.12 6.17
N ILE A 34 -6.46 -1.79 5.46
CA ILE A 34 -5.71 -2.74 4.64
C ILE A 34 -5.08 -3.83 5.51
N TYR A 35 -4.47 -3.48 6.64
CA TYR A 35 -3.94 -4.49 7.56
C TYR A 35 -5.03 -5.45 8.03
N ALA A 36 -6.20 -4.95 8.44
CA ALA A 36 -7.30 -5.80 8.87
C ALA A 36 -7.78 -6.76 7.77
N VAL A 37 -7.69 -6.36 6.49
CA VAL A 37 -8.01 -7.20 5.34
C VAL A 37 -6.94 -8.26 5.08
N VAL A 38 -5.65 -7.90 5.19
CA VAL A 38 -4.52 -8.83 5.09
C VAL A 38 -4.64 -9.94 6.12
N GLU A 39 -4.92 -9.58 7.37
CA GLU A 39 -5.07 -10.53 8.49
C GLU A 39 -6.22 -11.53 8.27
N ARG A 40 -7.20 -11.16 7.45
CA ARG A 40 -8.35 -11.99 7.05
C ARG A 40 -8.12 -12.73 5.72
N GLY A 41 -6.95 -12.58 5.09
CA GLY A 41 -6.61 -13.25 3.82
C GLY A 41 -7.25 -12.62 2.57
N GLY A 42 -7.70 -11.36 2.64
CA GLY A 42 -8.37 -10.67 1.52
C GLY A 42 -7.40 -10.07 0.50
N SER A 43 -6.77 -10.89 -0.34
CA SER A 43 -5.71 -10.44 -1.26
C SER A 43 -6.16 -9.36 -2.26
N SER A 44 -7.25 -9.56 -3.01
CA SER A 44 -7.69 -8.59 -4.03
C SER A 44 -8.02 -7.21 -3.42
N LEU A 45 -8.68 -7.21 -2.26
CA LEU A 45 -9.01 -5.98 -1.54
C LEU A 45 -7.77 -5.30 -0.95
N THR A 46 -6.80 -6.09 -0.49
CA THR A 46 -5.49 -5.57 -0.05
C THR A 46 -4.83 -4.80 -1.18
N VAL A 47 -4.65 -5.42 -2.36
CA VAL A 47 -3.94 -4.78 -3.47
C VAL A 47 -4.70 -3.55 -4.00
N ALA A 48 -6.04 -3.60 -4.03
CA ALA A 48 -6.86 -2.44 -4.35
C ALA A 48 -6.60 -1.28 -3.38
N GLY A 49 -6.57 -1.54 -2.06
CA GLY A 49 -6.25 -0.53 -1.05
C GLY A 49 -4.82 0.00 -1.16
N LEU A 50 -3.84 -0.87 -1.44
CA LEU A 50 -2.45 -0.47 -1.65
C LEU A 50 -2.33 0.50 -2.84
N ARG A 51 -3.02 0.22 -3.95
CA ARG A 51 -3.10 1.16 -5.08
C ARG A 51 -3.69 2.50 -4.66
N MET A 52 -4.75 2.51 -3.86
CA MET A 52 -5.36 3.76 -3.38
C MET A 52 -4.39 4.60 -2.54
N LEU A 53 -3.57 3.98 -1.70
CA LEU A 53 -2.52 4.68 -0.93
C LEU A 53 -1.46 5.30 -1.84
N VAL A 54 -0.98 4.57 -2.85
CA VAL A 54 -0.02 5.10 -3.84
C VAL A 54 -0.64 6.28 -4.58
N GLU A 55 -1.91 6.18 -4.98
CA GLU A 55 -2.64 7.27 -5.61
C GLU A 55 -2.77 8.51 -4.74
N ALA A 56 -3.06 8.33 -3.45
CA ALA A 56 -3.19 9.44 -2.50
C ALA A 56 -1.86 10.19 -2.37
N VAL A 57 -0.77 9.48 -2.08
CA VAL A 57 0.58 10.07 -1.97
C VAL A 57 1.00 10.79 -3.26
N ALA A 58 0.77 10.14 -4.40
CA ALA A 58 1.14 10.72 -5.69
C ALA A 58 0.36 12.01 -5.98
N LYS A 59 -0.94 12.06 -5.65
CA LYS A 59 -1.78 13.26 -5.82
C LYS A 59 -1.41 14.37 -4.85
N ASP A 60 -1.07 14.04 -3.61
CA ASP A 60 -0.62 14.99 -2.59
C ASP A 60 0.72 15.63 -2.96
N GLY A 61 1.68 14.82 -3.43
CA GLY A 61 3.02 15.30 -3.79
C GLY A 61 3.09 16.02 -5.13
N VAL A 62 2.24 15.62 -6.09
CA VAL A 62 2.28 16.12 -7.48
C VAL A 62 0.86 16.41 -7.97
N PRO A 63 0.33 17.61 -7.65
CA PRO A 63 -0.98 18.02 -8.14
C PRO A 63 -0.96 18.24 -9.66
N GLY A 64 -2.11 18.00 -10.31
CA GLY A 64 -2.27 18.19 -11.75
C GLY A 64 -2.79 16.96 -12.49
N LYS A 65 -3.06 17.11 -13.79
CA LYS A 65 -3.61 16.06 -14.66
C LYS A 65 -2.50 15.34 -15.44
N ILE A 66 -1.68 14.58 -14.74
CA ILE A 66 -0.65 13.70 -15.32
C ILE A 66 -0.94 12.23 -14.97
N THR A 67 -0.29 11.30 -15.66
CA THR A 67 -0.40 9.86 -15.43
C THR A 67 0.26 9.45 -14.11
N MET A 68 -0.07 8.25 -13.61
CA MET A 68 0.55 7.72 -12.38
C MET A 68 2.07 7.55 -12.52
N ARG A 69 2.52 7.07 -13.68
CA ARG A 69 3.95 6.95 -14.00
C ARG A 69 4.66 8.28 -13.91
N GLU A 70 4.12 9.31 -14.55
CA GLU A 70 4.71 10.65 -14.50
C GLU A 70 4.76 11.21 -13.07
N ARG A 71 3.75 10.94 -12.23
CA ARG A 71 3.79 11.35 -10.82
C ARG A 71 4.93 10.66 -10.06
N LEU A 72 5.06 9.34 -10.19
CA LEU A 72 6.13 8.59 -9.52
C LEU A 72 7.51 9.01 -10.03
N GLU A 73 7.66 9.33 -11.32
CA GLU A 73 8.89 9.88 -11.89
C GLU A 73 9.22 11.28 -11.33
N VAL A 74 8.21 12.10 -11.03
CA VAL A 74 8.42 13.37 -10.33
C VAL A 74 8.90 13.13 -8.89
N LEU A 75 8.28 12.19 -8.15
CA LEU A 75 8.74 11.83 -6.80
C LEU A 75 10.18 11.28 -6.81
N TYR A 76 10.54 10.49 -7.82
CA TYR A 76 11.91 10.04 -8.04
C TYR A 76 12.86 11.21 -8.30
N ARG A 77 12.50 12.13 -9.20
CA ARG A 77 13.32 13.32 -9.51
C ARG A 77 13.49 14.25 -8.31
N GLN A 78 12.53 14.27 -7.39
CA GLN A 78 12.62 14.99 -6.11
C GLN A 78 13.45 14.25 -5.04
N GLY A 79 13.95 13.05 -5.35
CA GLY A 79 14.71 12.21 -4.44
C GLY A 79 13.89 11.62 -3.30
N ILE A 80 12.55 11.61 -3.42
CA ILE A 80 11.64 11.07 -2.40
C ILE A 80 11.67 9.54 -2.44
N ILE A 81 11.74 8.98 -3.64
CA ILE A 81 11.83 7.53 -3.86
C ILE A 81 13.01 7.21 -4.76
N SER A 82 13.54 5.99 -4.67
CA SER A 82 14.56 5.49 -5.61
C SER A 82 13.92 5.01 -6.92
N SER A 83 14.72 4.83 -7.97
CA SER A 83 14.26 4.29 -9.25
C SER A 83 13.66 2.89 -9.10
N GLY A 84 14.32 2.00 -8.35
CA GLY A 84 13.80 0.65 -8.08
C GLY A 84 12.50 0.67 -7.25
N HIS A 85 12.32 1.66 -6.38
CA HIS A 85 11.06 1.84 -5.64
C HIS A 85 9.94 2.33 -6.57
N CYS A 86 10.24 3.26 -7.48
CA CYS A 86 9.31 3.70 -8.52
C CYS A 86 8.78 2.52 -9.36
N GLU A 87 9.67 1.64 -9.83
CA GLU A 87 9.26 0.43 -10.58
C GLU A 87 8.37 -0.49 -9.76
N ARG A 88 8.69 -0.72 -8.48
CA ARG A 88 7.87 -1.53 -7.58
C ARG A 88 6.50 -0.92 -7.34
N LEU A 89 6.41 0.39 -7.16
CA LEU A 89 5.14 1.11 -6.99
C LEU A 89 4.28 1.07 -8.26
N LEU A 90 4.89 1.11 -9.45
CA LEU A 90 4.17 0.89 -10.70
C LEU A 90 3.55 -0.51 -10.77
N ARG A 91 4.28 -1.54 -10.31
CA ARG A 91 3.72 -2.90 -10.20
C ARG A 91 2.55 -2.95 -9.22
N VAL A 92 2.61 -2.26 -8.07
CA VAL A 92 1.46 -2.15 -7.14
C VAL A 92 0.23 -1.62 -7.86
N VAL A 93 0.38 -0.56 -8.65
CA VAL A 93 -0.72 0.05 -9.41
C VAL A 93 -1.27 -0.90 -10.47
N GLU A 94 -0.40 -1.58 -11.22
CA GLU A 94 -0.78 -2.57 -12.22
C GLU A 94 -1.54 -3.75 -11.60
N HIS A 95 -1.02 -4.32 -10.52
CA HIS A 95 -1.69 -5.41 -9.79
C HIS A 95 -3.02 -4.94 -9.20
N GLY A 96 -3.10 -3.71 -8.68
CA GLY A 96 -4.35 -3.13 -8.16
C GLY A 96 -5.40 -2.93 -9.25
N ASN A 97 -4.99 -2.49 -10.44
CA ASN A 97 -5.89 -2.40 -11.59
C ASN A 97 -6.44 -3.78 -11.98
N LYS A 98 -5.59 -4.79 -12.06
CA LYS A 98 -6.01 -6.17 -12.35
C LYS A 98 -6.90 -6.76 -11.25
N ALA A 99 -6.60 -6.49 -9.99
CA ALA A 99 -7.43 -6.95 -8.87
C ALA A 99 -8.85 -6.34 -8.92
N VAL A 100 -8.96 -5.06 -9.26
CA VAL A 100 -10.26 -4.35 -9.33
C VAL A 100 -11.05 -4.68 -10.58
N HIS A 101 -10.40 -4.72 -11.75
CA HIS A 101 -11.09 -4.84 -13.04
C HIS A 101 -11.16 -6.28 -13.56
N GLU A 102 -10.16 -7.11 -13.23
CA GLU A 102 -10.00 -8.47 -13.78
C GLU A 102 -10.17 -9.56 -12.70
N ASN A 103 -10.43 -9.16 -11.44
CA ASN A 103 -10.58 -10.05 -10.28
C ASN A 103 -9.38 -10.99 -10.07
N VAL A 104 -8.16 -10.53 -10.40
CA VAL A 104 -6.93 -11.30 -10.24
C VAL A 104 -6.41 -11.18 -8.81
N ALA A 105 -6.25 -12.31 -8.13
CA ALA A 105 -5.68 -12.36 -6.78
C ALA A 105 -4.14 -12.39 -6.82
N VAL A 106 -3.50 -11.58 -5.97
CA VAL A 106 -2.06 -11.67 -5.66
C VAL A 106 -1.89 -12.46 -4.36
N GLN A 107 -0.99 -13.43 -4.31
CA GLN A 107 -0.89 -14.36 -3.17
C GLN A 107 0.53 -14.39 -2.59
N GLY A 108 0.62 -14.73 -1.30
CA GLY A 108 1.89 -15.08 -0.65
C GLY A 108 2.92 -13.96 -0.57
N GLU A 109 4.14 -14.27 -1.00
CA GLU A 109 5.32 -13.41 -0.91
C GLU A 109 5.14 -12.09 -1.67
N ASP A 110 4.46 -12.13 -2.82
CA ASP A 110 4.17 -10.94 -3.63
C ASP A 110 3.34 -9.92 -2.86
N LEU A 111 2.30 -10.36 -2.14
CA LEU A 111 1.43 -9.44 -1.39
C LEU A 111 2.19 -8.71 -0.27
N SER A 112 3.06 -9.44 0.44
CA SER A 112 3.88 -8.89 1.52
C SER A 112 4.89 -7.88 0.98
N HIS A 113 5.50 -8.16 -0.19
CA HIS A 113 6.39 -7.21 -0.85
C HIS A 113 5.68 -5.94 -1.32
N LEU A 114 4.47 -6.06 -1.88
CA LEU A 114 3.69 -4.89 -2.30
C LEU A 114 3.34 -4.00 -1.10
N LEU A 115 2.92 -4.61 0.01
CA LEU A 115 2.62 -3.88 1.25
C LEU A 115 3.86 -3.14 1.77
N LEU A 116 5.00 -3.83 1.88
CA LEU A 116 6.26 -3.21 2.32
C LEU A 116 6.69 -2.05 1.42
N CYS A 117 6.48 -2.16 0.10
CA CYS A 117 6.79 -1.07 -0.83
C CYS A 117 5.92 0.17 -0.57
N VAL A 118 4.63 -0.01 -0.27
CA VAL A 118 3.74 1.10 0.05
C VAL A 118 4.04 1.68 1.42
N GLU A 119 4.33 0.84 2.42
CA GLU A 119 4.79 1.30 3.74
C GLU A 119 6.02 2.19 3.64
N HIS A 120 7.02 1.76 2.85
CA HIS A 120 8.22 2.56 2.64
C HIS A 120 7.90 3.90 1.97
N LEU A 121 6.99 3.93 0.97
CA LEU A 121 6.55 5.18 0.35
C LEU A 121 5.91 6.13 1.36
N LEU A 122 5.02 5.61 2.21
CA LEU A 122 4.34 6.41 3.23
C LEU A 122 5.31 6.96 4.28
N GLN A 123 6.27 6.15 4.70
CA GLN A 123 7.31 6.56 5.63
C GLN A 123 8.18 7.68 5.04
N GLU A 124 8.66 7.52 3.81
CA GLU A 124 9.48 8.55 3.14
C GLU A 124 8.72 9.87 2.97
N PHE A 125 7.46 9.79 2.52
CA PHE A 125 6.68 10.97 2.17
C PHE A 125 6.13 11.71 3.40
N TYR A 126 5.48 11.01 4.33
CA TYR A 126 4.80 11.65 5.46
C TYR A 126 5.62 11.68 6.76
N VAL A 127 6.58 10.77 6.96
CA VAL A 127 7.25 10.62 8.27
C VAL A 127 8.64 11.24 8.28
N LEU A 128 9.44 10.98 7.25
CA LEU A 128 10.83 11.44 7.19
C LEU A 128 10.95 12.86 6.64
N ARG A 129 10.04 13.28 5.75
CA ARG A 129 10.09 14.60 5.11
C ARG A 129 9.08 15.62 5.65
N CYS A 130 8.12 15.22 6.47
CA CYS A 130 7.22 16.15 7.16
C CYS A 130 7.83 16.50 8.54
N PRO A 131 8.36 17.72 8.75
CA PRO A 131 8.66 18.18 10.09
C PRO A 131 7.34 18.27 10.87
N LEU A 132 7.30 17.65 12.06
CA LEU A 132 6.15 17.78 12.95
C LEU A 132 5.86 19.28 13.16
N PRO A 133 4.60 19.74 13.09
CA PRO A 133 4.29 21.07 13.61
C PRO A 133 4.63 21.07 15.10
N SER A 134 5.61 21.90 15.46
CA SER A 134 5.95 22.26 16.84
C SER A 134 4.79 22.93 17.55
#